data_AF-A0A936KYR6-F1
#
_entry.id   AF-A0A936KYR6-F1
#
_cell.length_a   1.000
_cell.length_b   1.000
_cell.length_c   1.000
_cell.angle_alpha   90.00
_cell.angle_beta   90.00
_cell.angle_gamma   90.00
#
_symmetry.space_group_name_H-M   'P 1'
#
loop_
_entity.id
_entity.type
_entity.pdbx_description
1 polymer ?
#
loop_
_entity_poly.entity_id
_entity_poly.type
_entity_poly.pdbx_seq_one_letter_code
_entity_poly.pdbx_strand_id
1 'polypeptide(L)'
;MTLRENTPAGLMYIHPLSSLGVKQKVVPLNMEISRFGNAKPSDVNPRFSIDKAQIGNTTIELNESHQIRDFFALAQFTEMSDSEKLEAPSFESLQAGVRFGSDMMTCGDAISTEIDYEIKQIPELKTEEISTPSSVTSSTNIKI
;
A
#
# COMPACT_ATOMS: atom_id res chain seq x y z
N MET A 1 4.99 4.94 -19.54
CA MET A 1 5.07 3.55 -19.04
C MET A 1 6.51 3.31 -18.60
N THR A 2 6.79 3.38 -17.29
CA THR A 2 8.17 3.20 -16.78
C THR A 2 8.44 1.72 -16.50
N LEU A 3 9.52 1.21 -17.07
CA LEU A 3 10.01 -0.15 -16.85
C LEU A 3 10.57 -0.22 -15.43
N ARG A 4 10.02 -1.08 -14.57
CA ARG A 4 10.66 -1.43 -13.29
C ARG A 4 11.53 -2.66 -13.52
N GLU A 5 12.82 -2.49 -13.25
CA GLU A 5 13.80 -3.56 -13.24
C GLU A 5 13.61 -4.51 -12.04
N ASN A 6 14.14 -5.72 -12.18
CA ASN A 6 13.84 -6.85 -11.29
C ASN A 6 14.44 -6.65 -9.89
N THR A 7 13.59 -6.31 -8.90
CA THR A 7 14.01 -6.10 -7.51
C THR A 7 14.70 -7.35 -6.94
N PRO A 8 15.94 -7.23 -6.43
CA PRO A 8 16.60 -8.34 -5.73
C PRO A 8 15.80 -8.83 -4.53
N ALA A 9 15.79 -10.14 -4.29
CA ALA A 9 15.06 -10.74 -3.17
C ALA A 9 15.50 -10.13 -1.83
N GLY A 10 14.53 -9.60 -1.07
CA GLY A 10 14.76 -8.91 0.21
C GLY A 10 14.81 -7.38 0.13
N LEU A 11 14.80 -6.78 -1.06
CA LEU A 11 14.62 -5.33 -1.22
C LEU A 11 13.16 -4.97 -1.52
N MET A 12 12.68 -3.85 -0.98
CA MET A 12 11.36 -3.29 -1.26
C MET A 12 11.49 -1.82 -1.62
N TYR A 13 11.17 -1.47 -2.86
CA TYR A 13 11.09 -0.08 -3.28
C TYR A 13 9.77 0.53 -2.82
N ILE A 14 9.87 1.60 -2.02
CA ILE A 14 8.73 2.43 -1.61
C ILE A 14 8.86 3.82 -2.24
N HIS A 15 7.72 4.45 -2.56
CA HIS A 15 7.70 5.83 -3.02
C HIS A 15 7.98 6.79 -1.83
N PRO A 16 8.78 7.87 -1.98
CA PRO A 16 9.16 8.73 -0.86
C PRO A 16 7.97 9.34 -0.11
N LEU A 17 6.90 9.71 -0.83
CA LEU A 17 5.65 10.23 -0.28
C LEU A 17 4.61 9.13 -0.02
N SER A 18 5.03 7.98 0.52
CA SER A 18 4.13 6.89 0.88
C SER A 18 4.38 6.41 2.29
N SER A 19 3.38 5.72 2.85
CA SER A 19 3.49 5.05 4.15
C SER A 19 3.57 3.54 3.98
N LEU A 20 4.36 2.92 4.85
CA LEU A 20 4.46 1.47 5.02
C LEU A 20 3.78 1.09 6.32
N GLY A 21 2.92 0.07 6.28
CA GLY A 21 2.26 -0.49 7.46
C GLY A 21 2.60 -1.96 7.63
N VAL A 22 3.09 -2.34 8.82
CA VAL A 22 3.29 -3.72 9.24
C VAL A 22 2.30 -4.04 10.34
N LYS A 23 1.47 -5.07 10.14
CA LYS A 23 0.51 -5.52 11.17
C LYS A 23 0.48 -7.04 11.32
N GLN A 24 0.36 -7.48 12.57
CA GLN A 24 0.11 -8.85 12.97
C GLN A 24 -1.41 -9.09 13.07
N LYS A 25 -1.88 -10.21 12.51
CA LYS A 25 -3.30 -10.59 12.53
C LYS A 25 -3.65 -11.68 13.55
N VAL A 26 -2.64 -12.33 14.15
CA VAL A 26 -2.84 -13.54 14.96
C VAL A 26 -2.98 -13.23 16.45
N VAL A 27 -2.16 -12.30 16.96
CA VAL A 27 -2.12 -11.89 18.37
C VAL A 27 -1.98 -10.37 18.44
N PRO A 28 -2.75 -9.66 19.30
CA PRO A 28 -2.55 -8.24 19.54
C PRO A 28 -1.18 -7.95 20.19
N LEU A 29 -0.74 -6.71 20.05
CA LEU A 29 0.52 -6.19 20.59
C LEU A 29 0.27 -5.35 21.85
N ASN A 30 1.34 -5.14 22.61
CA ASN A 30 1.42 -4.32 23.81
C ASN A 30 0.50 -4.71 24.99
N MET A 31 -0.17 -5.86 24.93
CA MET A 31 -0.91 -6.46 26.05
C MET A 31 -0.27 -7.78 26.52
N GLU A 32 -0.66 -8.24 27.71
CA GLU A 32 -0.29 -9.55 28.26
C GLU A 32 -1.28 -10.64 27.80
N ILE A 33 -0.75 -11.75 27.29
CA ILE A 33 -1.52 -12.84 26.67
C ILE A 33 -1.56 -14.06 27.60
N SER A 34 -2.53 -14.12 28.51
CA SER A 34 -2.67 -15.26 29.45
C SER A 34 -3.22 -16.53 28.79
N ARG A 35 -3.88 -16.40 27.63
CA ARG A 35 -4.50 -17.49 26.87
C ARG A 35 -4.28 -17.30 25.37
N PHE A 36 -4.27 -18.37 24.59
CA PHE A 36 -4.37 -18.29 23.12
C PHE A 36 -5.35 -19.35 22.62
N GLY A 37 -6.58 -18.92 22.31
CA GLY A 37 -7.68 -19.81 21.93
C GLY A 37 -8.08 -20.74 23.08
N ASN A 38 -7.50 -21.93 23.14
CA ASN A 38 -7.69 -22.91 24.23
C ASN A 38 -6.39 -23.36 24.91
N ALA A 39 -5.23 -22.88 24.45
CA ALA A 39 -3.94 -23.18 25.07
C ALA A 39 -3.51 -22.04 26.00
N LYS A 40 -2.75 -22.37 27.05
CA LYS A 40 -1.95 -21.39 27.79
C LYS A 40 -0.58 -21.28 27.12
N PRO A 41 -0.09 -20.07 26.76
CA PRO A 41 1.28 -19.90 26.29
C PRO A 41 2.28 -20.44 27.30
N SER A 42 3.31 -21.16 26.83
CA SER A 42 4.35 -21.75 27.68
C SER A 42 5.48 -20.78 28.03
N ASP A 43 5.45 -19.57 27.50
CA ASP A 43 6.53 -18.59 27.59
C ASP A 43 6.38 -17.69 28.83
N VAL A 44 7.50 -17.19 29.34
CA VAL A 44 7.58 -16.40 30.58
C VAL A 44 7.13 -14.95 30.35
N ASN A 45 7.32 -14.43 29.14
CA ASN A 45 6.92 -13.07 28.75
C ASN A 45 5.87 -13.11 27.62
N PRO A 46 4.57 -13.31 27.94
CA PRO A 46 3.51 -13.38 26.93
C PRO A 46 3.08 -11.98 26.43
N ARG A 47 4.02 -11.04 26.26
CA ARG A 47 3.77 -9.68 25.78
C ARG A 47 4.70 -9.37 24.61
N PHE A 48 4.12 -8.97 23.48
CA PHE A 48 4.85 -8.62 22.27
C PHE A 48 4.71 -7.13 21.99
N SER A 49 5.83 -6.41 21.86
CA SER A 49 5.90 -4.99 21.49
C SER A 49 6.68 -4.81 20.18
N ILE A 50 6.47 -3.66 19.52
CA ILE A 50 7.34 -3.19 18.44
C ILE A 50 8.00 -1.93 18.97
N ASP A 51 9.26 -2.05 19.40
CA ASP A 51 9.94 -0.97 20.13
C ASP A 51 10.52 0.08 19.19
N LYS A 52 11.03 -0.33 18.02
CA LYS A 52 11.68 0.55 17.04
C LYS A 52 11.40 0.13 15.61
N ALA A 53 11.32 1.11 14.71
CA ALA A 53 11.40 0.90 13.27
C ALA A 53 12.66 1.60 12.72
N GLN A 54 13.26 1.05 11.67
CA GLN A 54 14.45 1.62 11.03
C GLN A 54 14.30 1.61 9.51
N ILE A 55 14.64 2.72 8.86
CA ILE A 55 14.68 2.85 7.40
C ILE A 55 16.10 3.26 7.01
N GLY A 56 16.86 2.34 6.43
CA GLY A 56 18.29 2.53 6.20
C GLY A 56 19.01 2.80 7.51
N ASN A 57 19.60 3.99 7.66
CA ASN A 57 20.29 4.40 8.89
C ASN A 57 19.41 5.25 9.83
N THR A 58 18.17 5.57 9.45
CA THR A 58 17.26 6.42 10.23
C THR A 58 16.39 5.57 11.15
N THR A 59 16.56 5.73 12.46
CA THR A 59 15.62 5.19 13.46
C THR A 59 14.37 6.07 13.52
N ILE A 60 13.20 5.44 13.52
CA ILE A 60 11.90 6.08 13.73
C ILE A 60 11.45 5.74 15.15
N GLU A 61 11.38 6.76 16.00
CA GLU A 61 10.80 6.65 17.33
C GLU A 61 9.27 6.52 17.20
N LEU A 62 8.75 5.37 17.62
CA LEU A 62 7.34 5.02 17.44
C LEU A 62 6.48 5.68 18.52
N ASN A 63 5.40 6.31 18.10
CA ASN A 63 4.42 6.94 18.99
C ASN A 63 2.99 6.51 18.62
N GLU A 64 1.97 7.05 19.30
CA GLU A 64 0.57 6.64 19.12
C GLU A 64 0.03 6.86 17.70
N SER A 65 0.45 7.90 16.97
CA SER A 65 -0.04 8.14 15.59
C SER A 65 0.49 7.12 14.58
N HIS A 66 1.57 6.42 14.93
CA HIS A 66 2.10 5.30 14.16
C HIS A 66 1.36 3.98 14.44
N GLN A 67 0.52 3.87 15.47
CA GLN A 67 -0.11 2.60 15.81
C GLN A 67 -1.18 2.21 14.78
N ILE A 68 -1.09 0.97 14.27
CA ILE A 68 -2.20 0.33 13.58
C ILE A 68 -3.01 -0.45 14.63
N ARG A 69 -4.33 -0.22 14.69
CA ARG A 69 -5.26 -1.04 15.47
C ARG A 69 -6.05 -1.97 14.56
N ASP A 70 -6.46 -3.10 15.12
CA ASP A 70 -7.34 -4.09 14.46
C ASP A 70 -8.29 -4.68 15.51
N PHE A 71 -9.33 -5.40 15.07
CA PHE A 71 -10.35 -5.93 15.97
C PHE A 71 -10.02 -7.35 16.44
N PHE A 72 -9.92 -7.52 17.76
CA PHE A 72 -9.58 -8.80 18.41
C PHE A 72 -10.61 -9.18 19.47
N ALA A 73 -10.93 -10.46 19.58
CA ALA A 73 -11.81 -10.98 20.64
C ALA A 73 -10.99 -11.17 21.93
N LEU A 74 -11.14 -10.25 22.90
CA LEU A 74 -10.32 -10.21 24.12
C LEU A 74 -10.32 -11.56 24.88
N ALA A 75 -11.47 -12.24 24.95
CA ALA A 75 -11.64 -13.54 25.60
C ALA A 75 -10.86 -14.71 24.95
N GLN A 76 -10.24 -14.53 23.78
CA GLN A 76 -9.30 -15.51 23.20
C GLN A 76 -7.86 -15.32 23.69
N PHE A 77 -7.52 -14.13 24.21
CA PHE A 77 -6.17 -13.70 24.59
C PHE A 77 -6.01 -13.56 26.11
N THR A 78 -7.11 -13.28 26.82
CA THR A 78 -7.15 -13.10 28.27
C THR A 78 -8.01 -14.18 28.93
N GLU A 79 -7.56 -14.69 30.08
CA GLU A 79 -8.37 -15.52 30.97
C GLU A 79 -9.46 -14.67 31.66
N MET A 80 -10.73 -14.96 31.37
CA MET A 80 -11.90 -14.26 31.90
C MET A 80 -12.89 -15.28 32.48
N SER A 81 -13.62 -14.92 33.54
CA SER A 81 -14.73 -15.74 34.06
C SER A 81 -15.90 -15.80 33.07
N ASP A 82 -16.80 -16.77 33.23
CA ASP A 82 -17.91 -16.93 32.27
C ASP A 82 -18.92 -15.77 32.31
N SER A 83 -19.10 -15.12 33.47
CA SER A 83 -19.88 -13.87 33.57
C SER A 83 -19.21 -12.73 32.80
N GLU A 84 -17.90 -12.53 32.99
CA GLU A 84 -17.15 -11.49 32.26
C GLU A 84 -17.15 -11.73 30.75
N LYS A 85 -17.11 -12.99 30.28
CA LYS A 85 -17.25 -13.31 28.84
C LYS A 85 -18.63 -12.95 28.26
N LEU A 86 -19.69 -12.94 29.07
CA LEU A 86 -21.04 -12.58 28.64
C LEU A 86 -21.26 -11.06 28.62
N GLU A 87 -20.55 -10.33 29.48
CA GLU A 87 -20.59 -8.85 29.56
C GLU A 87 -19.56 -8.18 28.63
N ALA A 88 -18.47 -8.87 28.29
CA ALA A 88 -17.40 -8.33 27.46
C ALA A 88 -17.81 -8.08 26.00
N PRO A 89 -17.30 -7.01 25.36
CA PRO A 89 -17.43 -6.83 23.92
C PRO A 89 -16.85 -8.01 23.13
N SER A 90 -17.57 -8.49 22.11
CA SER A 90 -17.10 -9.61 21.29
C SER A 90 -15.81 -9.32 20.53
N PHE A 91 -15.56 -8.04 20.23
CA PHE A 91 -14.32 -7.55 19.62
C PHE A 91 -13.96 -6.17 20.17
N GLU A 92 -12.67 -5.96 20.43
CA GLU A 92 -12.09 -4.70 20.88
C GLU A 92 -11.00 -4.22 19.89
N SER A 93 -10.82 -2.90 19.77
CA SER A 93 -9.81 -2.31 18.89
C SER A 93 -8.45 -2.23 19.60
N LEU A 94 -7.64 -3.28 19.45
CA LEU A 94 -6.33 -3.41 20.09
C LEU A 94 -5.20 -3.10 19.10
N GLN A 95 -4.00 -2.80 19.61
CA GLN A 95 -2.84 -2.53 18.76
C GLN A 95 -2.46 -3.81 18.00
N ALA A 96 -2.38 -3.70 16.67
CA ALA A 96 -2.03 -4.80 15.76
C ALA A 96 -0.68 -4.61 15.08
N GLY A 97 -0.15 -3.38 15.05
CA GLY A 97 1.06 -3.08 14.31
C GLY A 97 1.48 -1.62 14.35
N VAL A 98 2.31 -1.23 13.39
CA VAL A 98 2.80 0.13 13.20
C VAL A 98 2.80 0.53 11.72
N ARG A 99 2.56 1.82 11.47
CA ARG A 99 2.63 2.48 10.17
C ARG A 99 3.57 3.67 10.28
N PHE A 100 4.49 3.80 9.33
CA PHE A 100 5.44 4.91 9.26
C PHE A 100 5.63 5.34 7.79
N GLY A 101 5.97 6.61 7.57
CA GLY A 101 6.10 7.18 6.23
C GLY A 101 6.27 8.70 6.26
N SER A 102 6.40 9.31 5.08
CA SER A 102 6.43 10.76 4.95
C SER A 102 5.02 11.32 4.88
N ASP A 103 4.60 12.02 5.93
CA ASP A 103 3.33 12.78 5.98
C ASP A 103 3.55 14.27 5.62
N MET A 104 4.78 14.75 5.80
CA MET A 104 5.18 16.14 5.57
C MET A 104 5.99 16.25 4.27
N MET A 105 5.48 17.00 3.29
CA MET A 105 6.22 17.37 2.09
C MET A 105 6.83 18.76 2.27
N THR A 106 8.15 18.83 2.43
CA THR A 106 8.88 20.10 2.36
C THR A 106 9.07 20.48 0.89
N CYS A 107 8.30 21.45 0.41
CA CYS A 107 8.61 22.17 -0.82
C CYS A 107 9.64 23.27 -0.55
N GLY A 108 10.42 23.62 -1.57
CA GLY A 108 11.16 24.89 -1.59
C GLY A 108 10.23 26.07 -1.92
N ASP A 109 10.79 27.27 -1.93
CA ASP A 109 10.05 28.49 -2.27
C ASP A 109 9.36 28.40 -3.64
N ALA A 110 8.15 28.93 -3.73
CA ALA A 110 7.39 28.95 -4.97
C ALA A 110 8.00 29.94 -5.97
N ILE A 111 8.66 29.42 -7.01
CA ILE A 111 9.17 30.22 -8.11
C ILE A 111 8.05 30.40 -9.14
N SER A 112 7.51 31.62 -9.24
CA SER A 112 6.63 31.98 -10.36
C SER A 112 7.47 32.12 -11.63
N THR A 113 7.13 31.39 -12.68
CA THR A 113 7.77 31.47 -14.00
C THR A 113 6.67 31.53 -15.05
N GLU A 114 6.80 32.46 -16.00
CA GLU A 114 5.90 32.51 -17.15
C GLU A 114 6.20 31.29 -18.05
N ILE A 115 5.17 30.47 -18.30
CA ILE A 115 5.30 29.24 -19.08
C ILE A 115 5.01 29.56 -20.54
N ASP A 116 6.07 29.79 -21.32
CA ASP A 116 5.99 29.74 -22.78
C ASP A 116 5.82 28.28 -23.24
N TYR A 117 4.84 28.03 -24.09
CA TYR A 117 4.55 26.69 -24.63
C TYR A 117 4.39 26.72 -26.16
N GLU A 118 5.10 25.82 -26.86
CA GLU A 118 4.89 25.57 -28.29
C GLU A 118 3.84 24.45 -28.45
N ILE A 119 2.65 24.77 -28.96
CA ILE A 119 1.68 23.74 -29.36
C ILE A 119 2.11 23.17 -30.72
N LYS A 120 2.76 22.01 -30.68
CA LYS A 120 3.05 21.23 -31.89
C LYS A 120 1.96 20.19 -32.12
N GLN A 121 1.03 20.51 -33.01
CA GLN A 121 0.05 19.52 -33.48
C GLN A 121 0.78 18.44 -34.27
N ILE A 122 0.67 17.19 -33.82
CA ILE A 122 1.08 16.02 -34.60
C ILE A 122 -0.14 15.63 -35.44
N PRO A 123 -0.11 15.77 -36.78
CA PRO A 123 -1.18 15.25 -37.62
C PRO A 123 -1.32 13.75 -37.41
N GLU A 124 -2.54 13.25 -37.46
CA GLU A 124 -2.81 11.81 -37.43
C GLU A 124 -1.93 11.13 -38.49
N LEU A 125 -1.16 10.11 -38.07
CA LEU A 125 -0.34 9.33 -38.99
C LEU A 125 -1.30 8.71 -40.00
N LYS A 126 -1.24 9.19 -41.24
CA LYS A 126 -2.02 8.60 -42.33
C LYS A 126 -1.57 7.15 -42.47
N THR A 127 -2.38 6.23 -41.98
CA THR A 127 -2.23 4.80 -42.23
C THR A 127 -2.25 4.62 -43.74
N GLU A 128 -1.09 4.40 -44.35
CA GLU A 128 -1.01 3.99 -45.74
C GLU A 128 -1.56 2.56 -45.82
N GLU A 129 -2.83 2.44 -46.19
CA GLU A 129 -3.41 1.16 -46.59
C GLU A 129 -2.64 0.62 -47.80
N ILE A 130 -1.88 -0.45 -47.56
CA ILE A 130 -1.07 -1.11 -48.57
C ILE A 130 -2.00 -1.89 -49.52
N SER A 131 -2.52 -1.21 -50.54
CA SER A 131 -3.34 -1.84 -51.57
C SER A 131 -2.45 -2.47 -52.65
N THR A 132 -2.40 -3.81 -52.67
CA THR A 132 -1.72 -4.59 -53.71
C THR A 132 -2.66 -4.90 -54.89
N PRO A 133 -2.13 -5.18 -56.10
CA PRO A 133 -2.71 -4.65 -57.34
C PRO A 133 -3.61 -5.63 -58.12
N SER A 134 -4.08 -5.16 -59.29
CA SER A 134 -4.90 -5.85 -60.33
C SER A 134 -6.41 -5.60 -60.19
N SER A 135 -7.20 -5.40 -61.25
CA SER A 135 -6.90 -5.43 -62.70
C SER A 135 -8.05 -4.89 -63.57
N VAL A 136 -7.70 -4.38 -64.77
CA VAL A 136 -8.40 -4.62 -66.06
C VAL A 136 -9.78 -3.96 -66.31
N THR A 137 -9.76 -2.88 -67.13
CA THR A 137 -10.66 -2.52 -68.29
C THR A 137 -12.20 -2.54 -68.16
N SER A 138 -13.00 -1.84 -68.97
CA SER A 138 -12.85 -0.71 -69.93
C SER A 138 -14.24 -0.34 -70.46
N SER A 139 -14.46 0.95 -70.80
CA SER A 139 -15.41 1.48 -71.81
C SER A 139 -16.89 1.04 -71.85
N THR A 140 -17.81 2.02 -71.96
CA THR A 140 -18.88 2.06 -73.01
C THR A 140 -19.59 3.43 -73.08
N ASN A 141 -19.23 4.21 -74.12
CA ASN A 141 -20.08 4.99 -75.05
C ASN A 141 -21.14 6.05 -74.66
N ILE A 142 -21.11 7.14 -75.49
CA ILE A 142 -22.23 7.86 -76.16
C ILE A 142 -23.08 8.83 -75.31
N LYS A 143 -23.43 10.07 -75.73
CA LYS A 143 -23.21 10.89 -76.97
C LYS A 143 -23.03 12.40 -76.59
N ILE A 144 -23.01 13.45 -77.44
CA ILE A 144 -23.44 13.72 -78.84
C ILE A 144 -22.27 14.32 -79.62
#